data_AF-A0A7U8GT44-F1
#
_entry.id   AF-A0A7U8GT44-F1
#
_cell.length_a   1.000
_cell.length_b   1.000
_cell.length_c   1.000
_cell.angle_alpha   90.00
_cell.angle_beta   90.00
_cell.angle_gamma   90.00
#
_symmetry.space_group_name_H-M   'P 1'
#
loop_
_entity.id
_entity.type
_entity.pdbx_description
1 polymer ?
#
loop_
_entity_poly.entity_id
_entity_poly.type
_entity_poly.pdbx_seq_one_letter_code
_entity_poly.pdbx_strand_id
1 'polypeptide(L)'
;MIDMADRYTMTLTGIKEPVKRGRPPKFSEAMSPAQRKAKQRRAQDDFIVDNDPSLWSESDCMRVMSAKKFSSYHQFAWERLGQIKGYAAS
;
A
#
# COMPACT_ATOMS: atom_id res chain seq x y z
N MET A 1 -12.37 -39.69 -3.33
CA MET A 1 -10.90 -39.63 -3.41
C MET A 1 -10.56 -38.35 -4.14
N ILE A 2 -9.98 -37.38 -3.45
CA ILE A 2 -9.50 -36.13 -4.06
C ILE A 2 -8.06 -36.40 -4.49
N ASP A 3 -7.80 -36.23 -5.78
CA ASP A 3 -6.53 -36.52 -6.41
C ASP A 3 -5.44 -35.53 -5.92
N MET A 4 -4.27 -36.07 -5.59
CA MET A 4 -3.14 -35.35 -4.98
C MET A 4 -2.55 -34.30 -5.95
N ALA A 5 -2.89 -34.37 -7.24
CA ALA A 5 -2.41 -33.48 -8.29
C ALA A 5 -2.97 -32.05 -8.24
N ASP A 6 -4.11 -31.82 -7.58
CA ASP A 6 -4.73 -30.49 -7.51
C ASP A 6 -4.10 -29.55 -6.46
N ARG A 7 -3.18 -30.05 -5.63
CA ARG A 7 -2.52 -29.23 -4.59
C ARG A 7 -1.22 -28.55 -5.05
N TYR A 8 -0.69 -28.90 -6.22
CA TYR A 8 0.65 -28.47 -6.64
C TYR A 8 0.66 -27.22 -7.54
N THR A 9 -0.50 -26.71 -7.96
CA THR A 9 -0.59 -25.56 -8.87
C THR A 9 -0.81 -24.20 -8.19
N MET A 10 -0.73 -24.11 -6.85
CA MET A 10 -0.93 -22.84 -6.14
C MET A 10 0.32 -21.94 -6.03
N THR A 11 1.49 -22.30 -6.57
CA THR A 11 2.74 -21.62 -6.20
C THR A 11 3.64 -21.16 -7.35
N LEU A 12 3.15 -20.76 -8.54
CA LEU A 12 4.08 -20.21 -9.56
C LEU A 12 3.63 -19.11 -10.52
N THR A 13 2.44 -18.52 -10.40
CA THR A 13 2.11 -17.29 -11.14
C THR A 13 1.26 -16.34 -10.29
N GLY A 14 1.92 -15.46 -9.53
CA GLY A 14 1.30 -14.42 -8.70
C GLY A 14 0.58 -13.30 -9.47
N ILE A 15 -0.01 -13.60 -10.62
CA ILE A 15 -0.85 -12.67 -11.37
C ILE A 15 -2.26 -12.85 -10.81
N LYS A 16 -2.62 -12.07 -9.78
CA LYS A 16 -4.04 -11.93 -9.39
C LYS A 16 -4.77 -11.39 -10.62
N GLU A 17 -5.60 -12.21 -11.26
CA GLU A 17 -6.44 -11.75 -12.36
C GLU A 17 -7.20 -10.49 -11.90
N PRO A 18 -7.19 -9.40 -12.70
CA PRO A 18 -7.91 -8.21 -12.31
C PRO A 18 -9.39 -8.57 -12.23
N VAL A 19 -9.93 -8.61 -11.00
CA VAL A 19 -11.36 -8.79 -10.76
C VAL A 19 -12.08 -7.74 -11.60
N LYS A 20 -12.83 -8.21 -12.61
CA LYS A 20 -13.60 -7.36 -13.51
C LYS A 20 -14.64 -6.61 -12.68
N ARG A 21 -14.32 -5.37 -12.31
CA ARG A 21 -15.28 -4.49 -11.64
C ARG A 21 -16.40 -4.23 -12.64
N GLY A 22 -17.63 -4.58 -12.28
CA GLY A 22 -18.80 -4.37 -13.12
C GLY A 22 -19.00 -2.90 -13.49
N ARG A 23 -19.93 -2.64 -14.41
CA ARG A 23 -20.24 -1.28 -14.85
C ARG A 23 -20.60 -0.41 -13.62
N PRO A 24 -20.02 0.80 -13.48
CA PRO A 24 -20.44 1.70 -12.42
C PRO A 24 -21.94 2.01 -12.51
N PRO A 25 -22.63 2.26 -11.38
CA PRO A 25 -24.05 2.57 -11.36
C PRO A 25 -24.40 3.72 -12.31
N LYS A 26 -25.57 3.64 -12.96
CA LYS A 26 -26.01 4.52 -14.06
C LYS A 26 -26.06 6.01 -13.72
N PHE A 27 -26.07 6.35 -12.42
CA PHE A 27 -26.11 7.72 -11.90
C PHE A 27 -25.01 8.02 -10.88
N SER A 28 -23.89 7.27 -10.94
CA SER A 28 -22.75 7.57 -10.08
C SER A 28 -21.91 8.71 -10.69
N GLU A 29 -21.63 9.75 -9.90
CA GLU A 29 -20.60 10.73 -10.25
C GLU A 29 -19.23 10.04 -10.17
N ALA A 30 -18.59 9.86 -11.32
CA ALA A 30 -17.27 9.27 -11.36
C ALA A 30 -16.24 10.24 -10.79
N MET A 31 -15.44 9.79 -9.81
CA MET A 31 -14.34 10.62 -9.31
C MET A 31 -13.32 10.90 -10.42
N SER A 32 -12.96 12.16 -10.56
CA SER A 32 -11.85 12.57 -11.43
C SER A 32 -10.54 11.88 -10.99
N PRO A 33 -9.58 11.70 -11.90
CA PRO A 33 -8.26 11.18 -11.53
C PRO A 33 -7.62 11.94 -10.36
N ALA A 34 -7.78 13.27 -10.34
CA ALA A 34 -7.29 14.13 -9.26
C ALA A 34 -7.97 13.82 -7.92
N GLN A 35 -9.30 13.66 -7.91
CA GLN A 35 -10.07 13.30 -6.71
C GLN A 35 -9.66 11.91 -6.17
N ARG A 36 -9.49 10.92 -7.07
CA ARG A 36 -9.03 9.59 -6.68
C ARG A 36 -7.66 9.63 -6.02
N LYS A 37 -6.71 10.38 -6.59
CA LYS A 37 -5.37 10.52 -6.01
C LYS A 37 -5.40 11.28 -4.68
N ALA A 38 -6.24 12.30 -4.56
CA ALA A 38 -6.43 13.01 -3.30
C ALA A 38 -6.99 12.10 -2.21
N LYS A 39 -8.01 11.28 -2.53
CA LYS A 39 -8.56 10.28 -1.61
C LYS A 39 -7.51 9.26 -1.18
N GLN A 40 -6.73 8.74 -2.13
CA GLN A 40 -5.63 7.81 -1.84
C GLN A 40 -4.61 8.43 -0.86
N ARG A 41 -4.18 9.68 -1.11
CA ARG A 41 -3.23 10.37 -0.22
C ARG A 41 -3.79 10.61 1.17
N ARG A 42 -5.08 10.93 1.30
CA ARG A 42 -5.72 11.08 2.62
C ARG A 42 -5.71 9.76 3.38
N ALA A 43 -6.16 8.68 2.76
CA ALA A 43 -6.12 7.36 3.39
C ALA A 43 -4.69 6.93 3.79
N GLN A 44 -3.69 7.28 2.96
CA GLN A 44 -2.28 7.04 3.28
C GLN A 44 -1.81 7.89 4.47
N ASP A 45 -2.17 9.18 4.48
CA ASP A 45 -1.84 10.10 5.58
C ASP A 45 -2.50 9.64 6.90
N ASP A 46 -3.76 9.20 6.86
CA ASP A 46 -4.48 8.66 8.02
C ASP A 46 -3.79 7.39 8.55
N PHE A 47 -3.43 6.46 7.64
CA PHE A 47 -2.69 5.25 8.02
C PHE A 47 -1.35 5.55 8.70
N ILE A 48 -0.58 6.53 8.18
CA ILE A 48 0.70 6.96 8.75
C ILE A 48 0.51 7.51 10.17
N VAL A 49 -0.56 8.26 10.43
CA VAL A 49 -0.81 8.86 11.75
C VAL A 49 -1.29 7.80 12.76
N ASP A 50 -2.14 6.88 12.32
CA ASP A 50 -2.84 5.96 13.22
C ASP A 50 -2.03 4.69 13.55
N ASN A 51 -1.00 4.36 12.78
CA ASN A 51 -0.28 3.09 12.89
C ASN A 51 1.21 3.27 13.23
N ASP A 52 1.77 2.26 13.89
CA ASP A 52 3.18 2.22 14.25
C ASP A 52 4.10 2.25 13.00
N PRO A 53 5.23 2.98 13.04
CA PRO A 53 6.16 3.06 11.91
C PRO A 53 6.72 1.73 11.41
N SER A 54 6.77 0.68 12.24
CA SER A 54 7.18 -0.66 11.81
C SER A 54 6.26 -1.27 10.74
N LEU A 55 5.00 -0.84 10.68
CA LEU A 55 4.02 -1.31 9.70
C LEU A 55 4.07 -0.55 8.37
N TRP A 56 4.80 0.56 8.32
CA TRP A 56 4.85 1.40 7.13
C TRP A 56 5.53 0.66 5.97
N SER A 57 4.95 0.83 4.78
CA SER A 57 5.56 0.42 3.53
C SER A 57 6.62 1.43 3.08
N GLU A 58 7.43 1.06 2.09
CA GLU A 58 8.38 1.99 1.45
C GLU A 58 7.66 3.25 0.93
N SER A 59 6.47 3.08 0.35
CA SER A 59 5.70 4.20 -0.19
C SER A 59 5.20 5.18 0.88
N ASP A 60 4.94 4.69 2.09
CA ASP A 60 4.52 5.49 3.24
C ASP A 60 5.71 6.26 3.80
N CYS A 61 6.87 5.61 3.90
CA CYS A 61 8.12 6.26 4.30
C CYS A 61 8.48 7.41 3.35
N MET A 62 8.36 7.19 2.03
CA MET A 62 8.58 8.25 1.04
C MET A 62 7.54 9.36 1.12
N ARG A 63 6.29 9.04 1.45
CA ARG A 63 5.23 10.02 1.69
C ARG A 63 5.54 10.90 2.90
N VAL A 64 6.04 10.32 3.99
CA VAL A 64 6.50 11.03 5.19
C VAL A 64 7.65 11.99 4.85
N MET A 65 8.72 11.46 4.23
CA MET A 65 9.93 12.24 3.91
C MET A 65 9.68 13.39 2.93
N SER A 66 8.69 13.27 2.05
CA SER A 66 8.39 14.31 1.04
C SER A 66 7.44 15.40 1.54
N ALA A 67 6.73 15.19 2.64
CA ALA A 67 5.67 16.10 3.10
C ALA A 67 6.07 16.82 4.39
N LYS A 68 6.19 18.15 4.32
CA LYS A 68 6.60 18.99 5.47
C LYS A 68 5.79 18.78 6.75
N LYS A 69 4.51 18.41 6.64
CA LYS A 69 3.64 18.16 7.79
C LYS A 69 4.03 16.95 8.64
N PHE A 70 4.86 16.05 8.11
CA PHE A 70 5.34 14.87 8.81
C PHE A 70 6.79 15.01 9.27
N SER A 71 7.29 16.25 9.42
CA SER A 71 8.68 16.51 9.83
C SER A 71 9.08 15.80 11.11
N SER A 72 8.16 15.69 12.07
CA SER A 72 8.34 14.95 13.34
C SER A 72 8.55 13.45 13.15
N TYR A 73 8.11 12.89 12.02
CA TYR A 73 8.17 11.46 11.72
C TYR A 73 9.35 11.08 10.81
N HIS A 74 10.17 12.05 10.37
CA HIS A 74 11.24 11.79 9.42
C HIS A 74 12.28 10.78 9.92
N GLN A 75 12.63 10.83 11.21
CA GLN A 75 13.59 9.89 11.80
C GLN A 75 13.04 8.45 11.71
N PHE A 76 11.79 8.22 12.15
CA PHE A 76 11.17 6.91 12.08
C PHE A 76 11.04 6.39 10.65
N ALA A 77 10.68 7.27 9.70
CA ALA A 77 10.62 6.90 8.29
C ALA A 77 12.00 6.50 7.73
N TRP A 78 13.06 7.19 8.14
CA TRP A 78 14.42 6.87 7.72
C TRP A 78 14.89 5.52 8.27
N GLU A 79 14.69 5.28 9.57
CA GLU A 79 15.03 4.02 10.24
C GLU A 79 14.27 2.84 9.60
N ARG A 80 12.95 3.00 9.41
CA ARG A 80 12.11 1.98 8.77
C ARG A 80 12.55 1.71 7.34
N LEU A 81 12.86 2.74 6.56
CA LEU A 81 13.35 2.59 5.19
C LEU A 81 14.69 1.85 5.17
N GLY A 82 15.59 2.14 6.12
CA GLY A 82 16.84 1.41 6.32
C GLY A 82 16.62 -0.08 6.58
N GLN A 83 15.64 -0.44 7.41
CA GLN A 83 15.25 -1.83 7.65
C GLN A 83 14.70 -2.50 6.38
N ILE A 84 13.77 -1.84 5.67
CA ILE A 84 13.17 -2.37 4.44
C ILE A 84 14.25 -2.64 3.36
N LYS A 85 15.26 -1.78 3.27
CA LYS A 85 16.36 -1.91 2.30
C LYS A 85 17.51 -2.78 2.77
N GLY A 86 17.50 -3.23 4.04
CA GLY A 86 18.57 -4.03 4.63
C GLY A 86 19.86 -3.24 4.91
N TYR A 87 19.78 -1.92 5.05
CA TYR A 87 20.92 -1.06 5.41
C TYR A 87 21.15 -0.98 6.93
N ALA A 88 20.11 -1.25 7.72
CA ALA A 88 20.19 -1.29 9.17
C ALA A 88 19.81 -2.69 9.67
N ALA A 89 20.59 -3.23 10.61
CA ALA A 89 20.23 -4.46 11.32
C ALA A 89 18.97 -4.19 12.16
N SER A 90 18.00 -5.11 12.06
CA SER A 90 16.74 -5.08 12.82
C SER A 90 16.95 -5.33 14.30
#